data_AF-A0A1D1W422-F1
#
_entry.id   AF-A0A1D1W422-F1
#
_cell.length_a   1.000
_cell.length_b   1.000
_cell.length_c   1.000
_cell.angle_alpha   90.00
_cell.angle_beta   90.00
_cell.angle_gamma   90.00
#
_symmetry.space_group_name_H-M   'P 1'
#
loop_
_entity.id
_entity.type
_entity.pdbx_description
1 polymer ?
#
loop_
_entity_poly.entity_id
_entity_poly.type
_entity_poly.pdbx_seq_one_letter_code
_entity_poly.pdbx_strand_id
1 'polypeptide(L)'
;MDKSKLRTIFEYEFRRGTNAAQTARNINNVFGEDATIDLHLRQIGKVKKLEKWVPHELSALQKRHRVDVCLSLLNRSRNEPFLHRIVTCDEKWILYNNRKWKKVILSPGEVPRTIPKPTQDRGYCLVDNGRDSAL
;
A
#
# COMPACT_ATOMS: atom_id res chain seq x y z
N MET A 1 16.76 5.86 15.41
CA MET A 1 17.18 6.08 16.82
C MET A 1 17.69 4.76 17.34
N ASP A 2 18.83 4.66 18.02
CA ASP A 2 19.38 3.36 18.43
C ASP A 2 18.75 2.85 19.75
N LYS A 3 18.81 1.53 20.03
CA LYS A 3 18.25 0.91 21.25
C LYS A 3 18.93 1.45 22.50
N SER A 4 20.22 1.77 22.43
CA SER A 4 20.96 2.44 23.51
C SER A 4 20.34 3.81 23.84
N LYS A 5 20.10 4.63 22.82
CA LYS A 5 19.48 5.95 22.94
C LYS A 5 18.05 5.88 23.48
N LEU A 6 17.26 4.89 23.06
CA LEU A 6 15.91 4.67 23.61
C LEU A 6 15.99 4.35 25.10
N ARG A 7 16.88 3.44 25.51
CA ARG A 7 17.07 3.11 26.93
C ARG A 7 17.46 4.33 27.75
N THR A 8 18.37 5.17 27.25
CA THR A 8 18.76 6.43 27.91
C THR A 8 17.58 7.39 28.06
N ILE A 9 16.74 7.55 27.04
CA ILE A 9 15.55 8.42 27.12
C ILE A 9 14.52 7.87 28.11
N PHE A 10 14.26 6.57 28.08
CA PHE A 10 13.35 5.93 29.04
C PHE A 10 13.83 6.10 30.48
N GLU A 11 15.13 5.93 30.71
CA GLU A 11 15.73 6.12 32.03
C GLU A 11 15.70 7.58 32.49
N TYR A 12 15.97 8.52 31.58
CA TYR A 12 15.87 9.96 31.85
C TYR A 12 14.44 10.37 32.24
N GLU A 13 13.43 9.96 31.46
CA GLU A 13 12.04 10.28 31.74
C GLU A 13 11.51 9.58 33.00
N PHE A 14 11.93 8.34 33.26
CA PHE A 14 11.60 7.64 34.49
C PHE A 14 12.10 8.40 35.73
N ARG A 15 13.34 8.92 35.70
CA ARG A 15 13.89 9.76 36.78
C ARG A 15 13.15 11.08 36.95
N ARG A 16 12.44 11.56 35.92
CA ARG A 16 11.58 12.75 35.97
C ARG A 16 10.16 12.46 36.48
N GLY A 17 9.87 11.21 36.85
CA GLY A 17 8.56 10.77 37.34
C GLY A 17 7.56 10.42 36.22
N THR A 18 8.01 10.40 34.97
CA THR A 18 7.16 10.03 33.83
C THR A 18 7.11 8.50 33.70
N ASN A 19 5.91 7.93 33.58
CA ASN A 19 5.78 6.48 33.41
C ASN A 19 6.16 6.04 31.97
N ALA A 20 6.52 4.76 31.83
CA ALA A 20 6.99 4.21 30.57
C ALA A 20 5.99 4.35 29.40
N ALA A 21 4.68 4.26 29.68
CA ALA A 21 3.65 4.39 28.65
C ALA A 21 3.57 5.81 28.08
N GLN A 22 3.67 6.82 28.95
CA GLN A 22 3.66 8.21 28.54
C GLN A 22 4.96 8.59 27.82
N THR A 23 6.11 8.06 28.26
CA THR A 23 7.39 8.22 27.56
C THR A 23 7.34 7.61 26.15
N ALA A 24 6.76 6.42 25.99
CA ALA A 24 6.57 5.79 24.69
C ALA A 24 5.67 6.64 23.78
N ARG A 25 4.57 7.21 24.31
CA ARG A 25 3.71 8.14 23.56
C ARG A 25 4.45 9.40 23.13
N ASN A 26 5.24 10.00 24.02
CA ASN A 26 6.02 11.20 23.70
C ASN A 26 7.07 10.91 22.60
N ILE A 27 7.74 9.76 22.69
CA ILE A 27 8.67 9.30 21.64
C ILE A 27 7.93 9.09 20.33
N ASN A 28 6.76 8.44 20.34
CA ASN A 28 5.94 8.24 19.15
C ASN A 28 5.41 9.56 18.57
N ASN A 29 5.10 10.57 19.39
CA ASN A 29 4.69 11.90 18.92
C ASN A 29 5.83 12.64 18.22
N VAL A 30 7.07 12.50 18.72
CA VAL A 30 8.24 13.20 18.18
C VAL A 30 8.81 12.49 16.96
N PHE A 31 8.85 11.15 16.97
CA PHE A 31 9.52 10.35 15.94
C PHE A 31 8.55 9.59 15.01
N GLY A 32 7.24 9.61 15.29
CA GLY A 32 6.20 8.86 14.60
C GLY A 32 5.84 7.53 15.28
N GLU A 33 4.56 7.11 15.18
CA GLU A 33 3.99 5.92 15.85
C GLU A 33 4.72 4.61 15.57
N ASP A 34 5.44 4.50 14.45
CA ASP A 34 6.14 3.29 13.99
C ASP A 34 7.66 3.34 14.28
N ALA A 35 8.22 4.40 14.88
CA ALA A 35 9.67 4.62 14.95
C ALA A 35 10.45 3.54 15.73
N THR A 36 9.90 3.06 16.86
CA THR A 36 10.51 2.00 17.66
C THR A 36 10.42 0.65 16.95
N ILE A 37 9.31 0.39 16.25
CA ILE A 37 9.10 -0.83 15.47
C ILE A 37 10.07 -0.84 14.29
N ASP A 38 10.17 0.24 13.54
CA ASP A 38 11.06 0.37 12.38
C ASP A 38 12.54 0.22 12.77
N LEU A 39 12.94 0.73 13.94
CA LEU A 39 14.28 0.47 14.48
C LEU A 39 14.48 -1.02 14.76
N HIS A 40 13.55 -1.62 15.51
CA HIS A 40 13.69 -3.02 15.89
C HIS A 40 13.76 -3.91 14.65
N LEU A 41 12.92 -3.64 13.64
CA LEU A 41 12.96 -4.29 12.34
C LEU A 41 14.34 -4.15 11.68
N ARG A 42 14.93 -2.95 11.64
CA ARG A 42 16.30 -2.77 11.12
C ARG A 42 17.34 -3.59 11.87
N GLN A 43 17.24 -3.68 13.20
CA GLN A 43 18.20 -4.45 14.02
C GLN A 43 18.12 -5.96 13.76
N ILE A 44 16.93 -6.49 13.52
CA ILE A 44 16.73 -7.90 13.17
C ILE A 44 16.84 -8.16 11.65
N GLY A 45 17.24 -7.14 10.87
CA GLY A 45 17.38 -7.21 9.43
C GLY A 45 16.06 -7.44 8.69
N LYS A 46 14.92 -6.96 9.19
CA LYS A 46 13.60 -7.07 8.56
C LYS A 46 13.11 -5.71 8.04
N VAL A 47 12.16 -5.74 7.11
CA VAL A 47 11.54 -4.56 6.49
C VAL A 47 10.03 -4.70 6.43
N LYS A 48 9.32 -3.59 6.64
CA LYS A 48 7.85 -3.51 6.57
C LYS A 48 7.46 -3.19 5.12
N LYS A 49 6.68 -4.06 4.48
CA LYS A 49 6.17 -3.88 3.11
C LYS A 49 4.66 -3.99 3.09
N LEU A 50 4.01 -3.25 2.18
CA LEU A 50 2.58 -3.41 1.94
C LEU A 50 2.33 -4.69 1.14
N GLU A 51 1.32 -5.45 1.54
CA GLU A 51 0.79 -6.53 0.72
C GLU A 51 0.26 -5.97 -0.60
N LYS A 52 0.52 -6.69 -1.69
CA LYS A 52 0.03 -6.33 -3.02
C LYS A 52 -1.04 -7.33 -3.44
N TRP A 53 -2.20 -6.78 -3.81
CA TRP A 53 -3.26 -7.55 -4.46
C TRP A 53 -2.96 -7.60 -5.95
N VAL A 54 -2.91 -8.79 -6.52
CA VAL A 54 -2.81 -8.98 -7.96
C VAL A 54 -4.08 -9.70 -8.39
N PRO A 55 -4.90 -9.11 -9.29
CA PRO A 55 -6.17 -9.70 -9.68
C PRO A 55 -6.04 -11.10 -10.29
N HIS A 56 -4.98 -11.33 -11.06
CA HIS A 56 -4.74 -12.61 -11.70
C HIS A 56 -3.26 -12.82 -11.99
N GLU A 57 -2.78 -14.05 -11.81
CA GLU A 57 -1.46 -14.46 -12.27
C GLU A 57 -1.49 -14.62 -13.79
N LEU A 58 -0.83 -13.71 -14.50
CA LEU A 58 -0.83 -13.72 -15.96
C LEU A 58 0.12 -14.80 -16.51
N SER A 59 -0.34 -15.53 -17.52
CA SER A 59 0.49 -16.44 -18.31
C SER A 59 1.55 -15.67 -19.12
N ALA A 60 2.62 -16.34 -19.55
CA ALA A 60 3.65 -15.72 -20.38
C ALA A 60 3.07 -15.14 -21.69
N LEU A 61 2.08 -15.81 -22.28
CA LEU A 61 1.39 -15.35 -23.49
C LEU A 61 0.57 -14.08 -23.22
N GLN A 62 -0.21 -14.06 -22.12
CA GLN A 62 -0.99 -12.87 -21.73
C GLN A 62 -0.08 -11.67 -21.43
N LYS A 63 1.08 -11.90 -20.80
CA LYS A 63 2.09 -10.85 -20.55
C LYS A 63 2.60 -10.25 -21.86
N ARG A 64 3.00 -11.09 -22.81
CA ARG A 64 3.49 -10.65 -24.13
C ARG A 64 2.43 -9.87 -24.90
N HIS A 65 1.21 -10.40 -24.99
CA HIS A 65 0.11 -9.71 -25.65
C HIS A 65 -0.16 -8.32 -25.05
N ARG A 66 -0.12 -8.19 -23.71
CA ARG A 66 -0.27 -6.89 -23.05
C ARG A 66 0.86 -5.92 -23.41
N VAL A 67 2.10 -6.39 -23.49
CA VAL A 67 3.25 -5.56 -23.92
C VAL A 67 3.06 -5.09 -25.35
N ASP A 68 2.68 -5.97 -26.26
CA ASP A 68 2.51 -5.66 -27.68
C ASP A 68 1.42 -4.58 -27.89
N VAL A 69 0.27 -4.74 -27.23
CA VAL A 69 -0.81 -3.74 -27.26
C VAL A 69 -0.36 -2.40 -26.67
N CYS A 70 0.36 -2.41 -25.53
CA CYS A 70 0.87 -1.18 -24.91
C CYS A 70 1.86 -0.45 -25.82
N LEU A 71 2.77 -1.16 -26.49
CA LEU A 71 3.73 -0.58 -27.43
C LEU A 71 3.02 0.04 -28.64
N SER A 72 2.03 -0.66 -29.19
CA SER A 72 1.21 -0.16 -30.29
C SER A 72 0.48 1.14 -29.92
N LEU A 73 -0.20 1.15 -28.77
CA LEU A 73 -0.90 2.34 -28.26
C LEU A 73 0.05 3.51 -27.96
N LEU A 74 1.24 3.22 -27.41
CA LEU A 74 2.26 4.22 -27.13
C LEU A 74 2.77 4.86 -28.42
N ASN A 75 3.08 4.05 -29.43
CA ASN A 75 3.52 4.56 -30.73
C ASN A 75 2.43 5.41 -31.40
N ARG A 76 1.17 4.96 -31.35
CA ARG A 76 0.04 5.77 -31.81
C ARG A 76 -0.04 7.11 -31.07
N SER A 77 0.14 7.12 -29.75
CA SER A 77 0.03 8.35 -28.94
C SER A 77 1.12 9.38 -29.23
N ARG A 78 2.32 8.92 -29.63
CA ARG A 78 3.44 9.79 -30.01
C ARG A 78 3.21 10.45 -31.36
N ASN A 79 2.56 9.74 -32.28
CA ASN A 79 2.24 10.27 -33.61
C ASN A 79 1.02 11.18 -33.57
N GLU A 80 -0.04 10.76 -32.87
CA GLU A 80 -1.26 11.56 -32.67
C GLU A 80 -1.79 11.41 -31.22
N PRO A 81 -1.77 12.49 -30.42
CA PRO A 81 -2.31 12.46 -29.07
C PRO A 81 -3.83 12.21 -29.07
N PHE A 82 -4.25 10.98 -28.80
CA PHE A 82 -5.67 10.58 -28.85
C PHE A 82 -6.35 10.50 -27.47
N LEU A 83 -5.62 10.74 -26.37
CA LEU A 83 -6.14 10.58 -25.01
C LEU A 83 -7.38 11.45 -24.73
N HIS A 84 -7.45 12.65 -25.33
CA HIS A 84 -8.59 13.57 -25.19
C HIS A 84 -9.90 13.03 -25.78
N ARG A 85 -9.83 12.01 -26.65
CA ARG A 85 -11.00 11.39 -27.31
C ARG A 85 -11.47 10.12 -26.60
N ILE A 86 -10.73 9.64 -25.61
CA ILE A 86 -11.05 8.39 -24.94
C ILE A 86 -12.19 8.63 -23.95
N VAL A 87 -13.29 7.93 -24.17
CA VAL A 87 -14.32 7.72 -23.16
C VAL A 87 -14.14 6.32 -22.58
N THR A 88 -13.94 6.21 -21.28
CA THR A 88 -13.83 4.93 -20.57
C THR A 88 -15.01 4.78 -19.62
N CYS A 89 -15.60 3.59 -19.57
CA CYS A 89 -16.59 3.22 -18.58
C CYS A 89 -16.19 1.88 -17.99
N ASP A 90 -16.34 1.73 -16.67
CA ASP A 90 -16.15 0.48 -15.96
C ASP A 90 -17.07 0.45 -14.75
N GLU A 91 -17.59 -0.72 -14.43
CA GLU A 91 -18.43 -0.93 -13.27
C GLU A 91 -17.55 -1.16 -12.04
N LYS A 92 -17.82 -0.39 -10.98
CA LYS A 92 -17.11 -0.57 -9.72
C LYS A 92 -18.07 -0.87 -8.59
N TRP A 93 -17.90 -2.04 -8.02
CA TRP A 93 -18.56 -2.44 -6.79
C TRP A 93 -17.90 -1.79 -5.57
N ILE A 94 -18.69 -1.10 -4.74
CA ILE A 94 -18.24 -0.58 -3.45
C ILE A 94 -18.64 -1.56 -2.35
N LEU A 95 -17.64 -2.10 -1.66
CA LEU A 95 -17.84 -2.99 -0.53
C LEU A 95 -18.28 -2.20 0.71
N TYR A 96 -19.28 -2.72 1.44
CA TYR A 96 -19.69 -2.15 2.73
C TYR A 96 -18.54 -2.12 3.75
N ASN A 97 -17.71 -3.17 3.78
CA ASN A 97 -16.51 -3.23 4.60
C ASN A 97 -15.25 -3.25 3.71
N ASN A 98 -14.67 -2.07 3.48
CA ASN A 98 -13.45 -1.91 2.71
C ASN A 98 -12.21 -2.11 3.60
N ARG A 99 -11.86 -3.37 3.87
CA ARG A 99 -10.67 -3.72 4.67
C ARG A 99 -9.41 -3.16 4.02
N LYS A 100 -8.70 -2.30 4.76
CA LYS A 100 -7.47 -1.65 4.31
C LYS A 100 -6.29 -2.63 4.30
N TRP A 101 -5.28 -2.30 3.50
CA TRP A 101 -4.04 -3.09 3.37
C TRP A 101 -3.34 -3.27 4.70
N LYS A 102 -2.86 -4.49 4.94
CA LYS A 102 -1.99 -4.79 6.07
C LYS A 102 -0.54 -4.60 5.68
N LYS A 103 0.24 -4.05 6.60
CA LYS A 103 1.70 -4.01 6.51
C LYS A 103 2.24 -5.35 7.02
N VAL A 104 3.07 -6.03 6.22
CA VAL A 104 3.73 -7.30 6.58
C VAL A 104 5.22 -7.06 6.80
N ILE A 105 5.79 -7.77 7.76
CA ILE A 105 7.22 -7.75 8.07
C ILE A 105 7.91 -8.89 7.32
N LEU A 106 8.94 -8.58 6.52
CA LEU A 106 9.64 -9.52 5.64
C LEU A 106 11.15 -9.37 5.77
N SER A 107 11.92 -10.36 5.31
CA SER A 107 13.36 -10.20 5.14
C SER A 107 13.67 -9.23 3.98
N PRO A 108 14.88 -8.65 3.92
CA PRO A 108 15.28 -7.79 2.84
C PRO A 108 15.34 -8.63 1.55
N GLY A 109 14.82 -8.10 0.45
CA GLY A 109 14.71 -8.84 -0.82
C GLY A 109 13.48 -9.75 -0.95
N GLU A 110 12.86 -10.20 0.14
CA GLU A 110 11.62 -10.99 0.07
C GLU A 110 10.46 -10.16 -0.49
N VAL A 111 9.72 -10.74 -1.43
CA VAL A 111 8.50 -10.14 -1.97
C VAL A 111 7.32 -10.51 -1.09
N PRO A 112 6.42 -9.56 -0.76
CA PRO A 112 5.16 -9.89 -0.11
C PRO A 112 4.41 -10.91 -0.95
N ARG A 113 3.84 -11.93 -0.29
CA ARG A 113 2.98 -12.89 -0.98
C ARG A 113 1.83 -12.13 -1.66
N THR A 114 1.55 -12.50 -2.89
CA THR A 114 0.39 -12.02 -3.62
C THR A 114 -0.87 -12.62 -3.00
N ILE A 115 -1.78 -11.76 -2.58
CA ILE A 115 -3.10 -12.20 -2.09
C ILE A 115 -4.07 -12.04 -3.25
N PRO A 116 -4.77 -13.11 -3.67
CA PRO A 116 -5.77 -13.04 -4.73
C PRO A 116 -6.95 -12.22 -4.23
N LYS A 117 -7.49 -11.32 -5.08
CA LYS A 117 -8.66 -10.47 -4.76
C LYS A 117 -9.80 -11.33 -4.18
N PRO A 118 -10.45 -10.92 -3.07
CA PRO A 118 -11.49 -11.75 -2.46
C PRO A 118 -12.63 -11.88 -3.46
N THR A 119 -13.31 -13.03 -3.43
CA THR A 119 -14.52 -13.26 -4.21
C THR A 119 -15.63 -12.31 -3.78
N GLN A 120 -16.50 -11.97 -4.73
CA GLN A 120 -17.54 -10.96 -4.53
C GLN A 120 -18.82 -11.56 -3.92
N ASP A 121 -18.77 -12.10 -2.70
CA ASP A 121 -19.92 -12.83 -2.10
C ASP A 121 -20.68 -12.10 -0.97
N ARG A 122 -20.37 -10.84 -0.60
CA ARG A 122 -21.10 -10.13 0.47
C ARG A 122 -21.45 -8.67 0.14
N GLY A 123 -22.75 -8.40 -0.04
CA GLY A 123 -23.42 -7.09 0.07
C GLY A 123 -22.84 -5.95 -0.77
N TYR A 124 -23.46 -5.68 -1.92
CA TYR A 124 -22.95 -4.72 -2.90
C TYR A 124 -23.97 -3.65 -3.29
N CYS A 125 -23.48 -2.45 -3.59
CA CYS A 125 -24.18 -1.42 -4.36
C CYS A 125 -23.38 -1.10 -5.63
N LEU A 126 -24.07 -1.02 -6.77
CA LEU A 126 -23.52 -0.59 -8.06
C LEU A 126 -23.50 0.94 -8.09
N VAL A 127 -22.38 1.50 -8.52
CA VAL A 127 -22.30 2.88 -8.98
C VAL A 127 -21.79 2.84 -10.41
N ASP A 128 -22.65 3.24 -11.34
CA ASP A 128 -22.23 3.50 -12.71
C ASP A 128 -21.45 4.83 -12.71
N ASN A 129 -20.23 4.83 -13.25
CA ASN A 129 -19.43 6.05 -13.42
C ASN A 129 -19.56 6.60 -14.84
N GLY A 130 -20.75 6.47 -15.44
CA GLY A 130 -21.16 7.30 -16.55
C GLY A 130 -21.01 8.77 -16.15
N ARG A 131 -20.12 9.49 -16.84
CA ARG A 131 -20.16 10.96 -16.79
C ARG A 131 -21.50 11.37 -17.39
N ASP A 132 -22.45 11.72 -16.53
CA ASP A 132 -23.57 12.59 -16.92
C ASP A 132 -22.96 13.88 -17.48
N SER A 133 -22.78 13.90 -18.79
CA SER A 133 -22.42 15.10 -19.53
C SER A 133 -23.74 15.82 -19.77
N ALA A 134 -24.23 16.50 -18.75
CA ALA A 134 -25.18 17.58 -18.93
C ALA A 134 -24.43 18.74 -19.59
N LEU A 135 -24.58 18.86 -20.92
CA LEU A 135 -24.75 20.08 -21.73
C LEU A 135 -24.73 19.71 -23.22
#